data_AF-X1K7U4-F1
#
_entry.id   AF-X1K7U4-F1
#
_cell.length_a   1.000
_cell.length_b   1.000
_cell.length_c   1.000
_cell.angle_alpha   90.00
_cell.angle_beta   90.00
_cell.angle_gamma   90.00
#
_symmetry.space_group_name_H-M   'P 1'
#
loop_
_entity.id
_entity.type
_entity.pdbx_description
1 polymer ?
#
loop_
_entity_poly.entity_id
_entity_poly.type
_entity_poly.pdbx_seq_one_letter_code
_entity_poly.pdbx_strand_id
1 'polypeptide(L)'
;MEGCSPVVEGIRLLIGGPRCHEAIRQSVIKEGKLIRENQEKKLKQIENLDYPDKEAPDTAYLEADATYISLQKKGKEKGGKLEVKVGVGYTGKEARYSTGKSKSLKEKFTFIGIGKDFMRNLSLLAEERLSLSKVKKVIFGGDGDSWITSGIKDYFSSATYILDLYHLYKKFKE
;
A
#
# COMPACT_ATOMS: atom_id res chain seq x y z
N MET A 1 -26.99 -29.88 -19.58
CA MET A 1 -27.10 -28.52 -19.01
C MET A 1 -26.01 -28.38 -17.97
N GLU A 2 -24.88 -27.79 -18.37
CA GLU A 2 -23.80 -27.48 -17.43
C GLU A 2 -24.27 -26.37 -16.49
N GLY A 3 -24.20 -26.61 -15.18
CA GLY A 3 -24.64 -25.66 -14.17
C GLY A 3 -23.76 -24.40 -14.21
N CYS A 4 -24.39 -23.24 -14.40
CA CYS A 4 -23.72 -21.96 -14.32
C CYS A 4 -23.13 -21.77 -12.91
N SER A 5 -21.85 -21.40 -12.82
CA SER A 5 -21.18 -21.17 -11.53
C SER A 5 -21.99 -20.18 -10.66
N PRO A 6 -22.13 -20.41 -9.34
CA PRO A 6 -22.87 -19.51 -8.43
C PRO A 6 -22.42 -18.05 -8.51
N VAL A 7 -21.15 -17.82 -8.85
CA VAL A 7 -20.57 -16.48 -9.05
C VAL A 7 -21.14 -15.80 -10.30
N VAL A 8 -21.33 -16.54 -11.39
CA VAL A 8 -21.86 -16.01 -12.65
C VAL A 8 -23.34 -15.67 -12.49
N GLU A 9 -24.10 -16.48 -11.75
CA GLU A 9 -25.51 -16.20 -11.46
C GLU A 9 -25.66 -15.00 -10.51
N GLY A 10 -24.80 -14.88 -9.49
CA GLY A 10 -24.78 -13.70 -8.61
C GLY A 10 -24.48 -12.39 -9.35
N ILE A 11 -23.51 -12.40 -10.27
CA ILE A 11 -23.20 -11.25 -11.13
C ILE A 11 -24.38 -10.91 -12.06
N ARG A 12 -25.02 -11.93 -12.64
CA ARG A 12 -26.18 -11.76 -13.51
C ARG A 12 -27.34 -11.09 -12.79
N LEU A 13 -27.64 -11.52 -11.56
CA LEU A 13 -28.69 -10.94 -10.71
C LEU A 13 -28.38 -9.48 -10.32
N LEU A 14 -27.12 -9.17 -10.00
CA LEU A 14 -26.71 -7.82 -9.60
C LEU A 14 -26.68 -6.81 -10.75
N ILE A 15 -26.26 -7.24 -11.95
CA ILE A 15 -25.97 -6.35 -13.07
C ILE A 15 -27.03 -6.46 -14.19
N GLY A 16 -28.04 -7.32 -14.02
CA GLY A 16 -29.15 -7.49 -14.97
C GLY A 16 -28.80 -8.26 -16.24
N GLY A 17 -27.65 -8.93 -16.29
CA GLY A 17 -27.21 -9.70 -17.46
C GLY A 17 -25.85 -10.39 -17.28
N PRO A 18 -25.53 -11.40 -18.12
CA PRO A 18 -24.26 -12.09 -18.04
C PRO A 18 -23.10 -11.17 -18.46
N ARG A 19 -21.96 -11.26 -17.76
CA ARG A 19 -20.70 -10.60 -18.13
C ARG A 19 -19.65 -11.67 -18.43
N CYS A 20 -19.01 -11.60 -19.60
CA CYS A 20 -17.90 -12.49 -19.92
C CYS A 20 -16.61 -12.07 -19.19
N HIS A 21 -15.66 -13.00 -19.07
CA HIS A 21 -14.36 -12.75 -18.44
C HIS A 21 -13.62 -11.56 -19.03
N GLU A 22 -13.66 -11.39 -20.36
CA GLU A 22 -12.99 -10.26 -21.02
C GLU A 22 -13.64 -8.92 -20.67
N ALA A 23 -14.97 -8.86 -20.53
CA ALA A 23 -15.66 -7.64 -20.09
C ALA A 23 -15.25 -7.25 -18.66
N ILE A 24 -15.13 -8.22 -17.75
CA ILE A 24 -14.65 -7.98 -16.38
C ILE A 24 -13.21 -7.47 -16.42
N ARG A 25 -12.34 -8.13 -17.20
CA ARG A 25 -10.93 -7.74 -17.37
C ARG A 25 -10.79 -6.32 -17.88
N GLN A 26 -11.55 -5.93 -18.91
CA GLN A 26 -11.51 -4.56 -19.45
C GLN A 26 -11.98 -3.53 -18.42
N SER A 27 -13.02 -3.82 -17.64
CA SER A 27 -13.46 -2.95 -16.53
C SER A 27 -12.36 -2.78 -15.48
N VAL A 28 -11.72 -3.87 -15.03
CA VAL A 28 -10.62 -3.82 -14.06
C VAL A 28 -9.44 -3.02 -14.60
N ILE A 29 -9.07 -3.20 -15.88
CA ILE A 29 -8.00 -2.43 -16.53
C ILE A 29 -8.36 -0.94 -16.58
N LYS A 30 -9.61 -0.61 -16.93
CA LYS A 30 -10.08 0.78 -17.02
C LYS A 30 -10.00 1.46 -15.65
N GLU A 31 -10.56 0.83 -14.61
CA GLU A 31 -10.49 1.36 -13.24
C GLU A 31 -9.05 1.46 -12.74
N GLY A 32 -8.20 0.48 -13.04
CA GLY A 32 -6.78 0.52 -12.70
C GLY A 32 -6.04 1.71 -13.30
N LYS A 33 -6.33 2.07 -14.57
CA LYS A 33 -5.77 3.28 -15.20
C LYS A 33 -6.22 4.54 -14.49
N LEU A 34 -7.51 4.64 -14.18
CA LEU A 34 -8.07 5.80 -13.48
C LEU A 34 -7.48 5.97 -12.07
N ILE A 35 -7.32 4.87 -11.32
CA ILE A 35 -6.66 4.87 -10.01
C ILE A 35 -5.23 5.40 -10.13
N ARG A 36 -4.48 4.94 -11.14
CA ARG A 36 -3.11 5.40 -11.37
C ARG A 36 -3.05 6.90 -11.70
N GLU A 37 -3.89 7.37 -12.61
CA GLU A 37 -3.97 8.80 -12.97
C GLU A 37 -4.34 9.67 -11.76
N ASN A 38 -5.29 9.23 -10.94
CA ASN A 38 -5.68 9.95 -9.73
C ASN A 38 -4.55 9.96 -8.69
N GLN A 39 -3.81 8.86 -8.55
CA GLN A 39 -2.65 8.79 -7.67
C GLN A 39 -1.54 9.74 -8.13
N GLU A 40 -1.22 9.78 -9.43
CA GLU A 40 -0.24 10.70 -9.99
C GLU A 40 -0.65 12.17 -9.81
N LYS A 41 -1.94 12.50 -10.04
CA LYS A 41 -2.46 13.86 -9.78
C LYS A 41 -2.35 14.24 -8.31
N LYS A 42 -2.74 13.33 -7.41
CA LYS A 42 -2.64 13.56 -5.96
C LYS A 42 -1.19 13.80 -5.54
N LEU A 43 -0.24 13.00 -6.01
CA LEU A 43 1.18 13.19 -5.70
C LEU A 43 1.69 14.55 -6.19
N LYS A 44 1.31 14.98 -7.40
CA LYS A 44 1.65 16.31 -7.93
C LYS A 44 1.04 17.45 -7.11
N GLN A 45 -0.19 17.30 -6.62
CA GLN A 45 -0.82 18.29 -5.73
C GLN A 45 -0.01 18.44 -4.44
N ILE A 46 0.38 17.32 -3.83
CA ILE A 46 1.19 17.33 -2.61
C ILE A 46 2.56 17.97 -2.87
N GLU A 47 3.21 17.65 -3.99
CA GLU A 47 4.49 18.27 -4.37
C GLU A 47 4.38 19.79 -4.53
N ASN A 48 3.24 20.28 -5.01
CA ASN A 48 2.97 21.71 -5.15
C ASN A 48 2.48 22.37 -3.85
N LEU A 49 2.51 21.65 -2.72
CA LEU A 49 2.00 22.10 -1.42
C LEU A 49 0.50 22.47 -1.43
N ASP A 50 -0.25 21.88 -2.36
CA ASP A 50 -1.69 22.07 -2.53
C ASP A 50 -2.47 20.99 -1.76
N TYR A 51 -2.42 21.06 -0.43
CA TYR A 51 -3.15 20.19 0.49
C TYR A 51 -3.47 20.95 1.79
N PRO A 52 -4.57 20.61 2.48
CA PRO A 52 -4.95 21.31 3.70
C PRO A 52 -3.91 21.08 4.80
N ASP A 53 -3.64 22.13 5.59
CA ASP A 53 -2.83 21.96 6.79
C ASP A 53 -3.58 21.11 7.83
N LYS A 54 -2.83 20.31 8.58
CA LYS A 54 -3.35 19.36 9.56
C LYS A 54 -2.47 19.35 10.80
N GLU A 55 -3.09 19.24 11.98
CA GLU A 55 -2.36 19.04 13.23
C GLU A 55 -1.60 17.72 13.20
N ALA A 56 -0.33 17.77 13.59
CA ALA A 56 0.53 16.60 13.64
C ALA A 56 0.27 15.78 14.91
N PRO A 57 0.23 14.44 14.81
CA PRO A 57 0.25 13.59 15.98
C PRO A 57 1.60 13.70 16.71
N ASP A 58 1.62 13.37 18.00
CA ASP A 58 2.89 13.27 18.75
C ASP A 58 3.81 12.16 18.19
N THR A 59 3.23 11.10 17.62
CA THR A 59 3.99 10.00 17.02
C THR A 59 3.33 9.50 15.74
N ALA A 60 4.15 9.28 14.71
CA ALA A 60 3.76 8.64 13.47
C ALA A 60 4.54 7.34 13.29
N TYR A 61 3.87 6.33 12.78
CA TYR A 61 4.43 5.03 12.45
C TYR A 61 4.31 4.81 10.95
N LEU A 62 5.37 4.33 10.33
CA LEU A 62 5.39 3.86 8.96
C LEU A 62 5.97 2.44 8.93
N GLU A 63 5.47 1.61 8.04
CA GLU A 63 5.97 0.26 7.80
C GLU A 63 6.04 0.04 6.28
N ALA A 64 7.14 -0.55 5.80
CA ALA A 64 7.29 -0.92 4.40
C ALA A 64 7.73 -2.38 4.24
N ASP A 65 7.20 -3.03 3.21
CA ASP A 65 7.54 -4.40 2.81
C ASP A 65 7.35 -4.57 1.29
N ALA A 66 7.87 -5.66 0.73
CA ALA A 66 7.70 -6.01 -0.67
C ALA A 66 7.30 -7.49 -0.85
N THR A 67 6.51 -7.75 -1.89
CA THR A 67 6.19 -9.11 -2.33
C THR A 67 6.32 -9.22 -3.84
N TYR A 68 6.37 -10.44 -4.35
CA TYR A 68 6.55 -10.71 -5.76
C TYR A 68 5.30 -11.34 -6.36
N ILE A 69 4.75 -10.71 -7.41
CA ILE A 69 3.69 -11.28 -8.23
C ILE A 69 4.32 -11.94 -9.46
N SER A 70 3.96 -13.20 -9.72
CA SER A 70 4.39 -13.89 -10.93
C SER A 70 3.62 -13.37 -12.14
N LEU A 71 4.34 -12.90 -13.17
CA LEU A 71 3.73 -12.39 -14.38
C LEU A 71 3.28 -13.53 -15.30
N GLN A 72 2.20 -13.29 -16.06
CA GLN A 72 1.73 -14.24 -17.06
C GLN A 72 2.81 -14.46 -18.12
N LYS A 73 3.08 -15.72 -18.45
CA LYS A 73 4.03 -16.09 -19.50
C LYS A 73 3.53 -15.59 -20.85
N LYS A 74 4.41 -14.97 -21.64
CA LYS A 74 4.20 -14.77 -23.07
C LYS A 74 4.89 -15.91 -23.82
N GLY A 75 4.12 -16.86 -24.34
CA GLY A 75 4.68 -18.00 -25.09
C GLY A 75 5.53 -18.95 -24.23
N LYS A 76 6.73 -19.30 -24.71
CA LYS A 76 7.63 -20.29 -24.08
C LYS A 76 8.60 -19.70 -23.04
N GLU A 77 8.60 -18.39 -22.81
CA GLU A 77 9.52 -17.74 -21.87
C GLU A 77 9.11 -17.98 -20.41
N LYS A 78 10.11 -18.04 -19.51
CA LYS A 78 9.86 -18.02 -18.06
C LYS A 78 9.22 -16.67 -17.73
N GLY A 79 8.05 -16.70 -17.08
CA GLY A 79 7.35 -15.48 -16.66
C GLY A 79 8.23 -14.70 -15.67
N GLY A 80 8.34 -13.39 -15.87
CA GLY A 80 9.04 -12.51 -14.94
C GLY A 80 8.34 -12.43 -13.59
N LYS A 81 9.01 -11.84 -12.61
CA LYS A 81 8.40 -11.46 -11.33
C LYS A 81 8.29 -9.94 -11.26
N LEU A 82 7.14 -9.44 -10.82
CA LEU A 82 6.93 -8.04 -10.53
C LEU A 82 7.02 -7.84 -9.02
N GLU A 83 8.00 -7.05 -8.58
CA GLU A 83 8.07 -6.60 -7.20
C GLU A 83 6.99 -5.54 -6.95
N VAL A 84 6.17 -5.79 -5.94
CA VAL A 84 5.12 -4.89 -5.47
C VAL A 84 5.47 -4.49 -4.05
N LYS A 85 5.59 -3.17 -3.83
CA LYS A 85 5.93 -2.58 -2.54
C LYS A 85 4.67 -2.06 -1.88
N VAL A 86 4.59 -2.25 -0.57
CA VAL A 86 3.48 -1.80 0.26
C VAL A 86 4.02 -0.98 1.41
N GLY A 87 3.38 0.17 1.63
CA GLY A 87 3.66 1.08 2.72
C GLY A 87 2.39 1.30 3.53
N VAL A 88 2.50 1.28 4.84
CA VAL A 88 1.39 1.56 5.76
C VAL A 88 1.83 2.66 6.71
N GLY A 89 1.01 3.72 6.84
CA GLY A 89 1.24 4.78 7.82
C GLY A 89 0.06 4.89 8.78
N TYR A 90 0.33 5.20 10.06
CA TYR A 90 -0.68 5.30 11.12
C TYR A 90 -0.17 6.11 12.33
N THR A 91 -1.07 6.52 13.22
CA THR A 91 -0.72 7.35 14.40
C THR A 91 -0.80 6.60 15.73
N GLY A 92 -1.34 5.38 15.72
CA GLY A 92 -1.43 4.54 16.90
C GLY A 92 -2.41 3.39 16.73
N LYS A 93 -2.88 2.85 17.85
CA LYS A 93 -3.87 1.77 17.90
C LYS A 93 -5.06 2.21 18.73
N GLU A 94 -6.25 1.89 18.25
CA GLU A 94 -7.52 2.16 18.95
C GLU A 94 -8.35 0.87 19.06
N ALA A 95 -9.37 0.87 19.91
CA ALA A 95 -10.28 -0.26 20.03
C ALA A 95 -11.07 -0.42 18.72
N ARG A 96 -11.08 -1.63 18.15
CA ARG A 96 -11.82 -1.89 16.91
C ARG A 96 -13.33 -1.93 17.14
N TYR A 97 -13.74 -2.42 18.31
CA TYR A 97 -15.12 -2.58 18.72
C TYR A 97 -15.30 -1.96 20.10
N SER A 98 -16.54 -1.60 20.45
CA SER A 98 -16.87 -1.07 21.78
C SER A 98 -16.57 -2.08 22.90
N THR A 99 -16.50 -3.37 22.58
CA THR A 99 -16.17 -4.46 23.50
C THR A 99 -15.11 -5.40 22.91
N GLY A 100 -14.27 -5.98 23.77
CA GLY A 100 -13.25 -6.96 23.38
C GLY A 100 -11.82 -6.39 23.25
N LYS A 101 -10.87 -7.28 22.90
CA LYS A 101 -9.42 -6.98 22.88
C LYS A 101 -8.86 -6.57 21.51
N SER A 102 -9.69 -6.59 20.47
CA SER A 102 -9.25 -6.33 19.09
C SER A 102 -8.95 -4.85 18.88
N LYS A 103 -7.84 -4.56 18.18
CA LYS A 103 -7.41 -3.19 17.87
C LYS A 103 -7.42 -2.90 16.37
N SER A 104 -7.66 -1.65 16.01
CA SER A 104 -7.45 -1.08 14.68
C SER A 104 -6.30 -0.07 14.73
N LEU A 105 -5.72 0.22 13.57
CA LEU A 105 -4.75 1.29 13.42
C LEU A 105 -5.49 2.62 13.25
N LYS A 106 -5.13 3.62 14.06
CA LYS A 106 -5.72 4.96 14.01
C LYS A 106 -5.15 5.74 12.82
N GLU A 107 -6.04 6.43 12.10
CA GLU A 107 -5.70 7.28 10.94
C GLU A 107 -4.82 6.58 9.90
N LYS A 108 -5.07 5.28 9.72
CA LYS A 108 -4.32 4.42 8.82
C LYS A 108 -4.48 4.86 7.37
N PHE A 109 -3.38 4.90 6.63
CA PHE A 109 -3.39 4.86 5.17
C PHE A 109 -2.48 3.73 4.65
N THR A 110 -2.73 3.32 3.41
CA THR A 110 -1.91 2.35 2.70
C THR A 110 -1.50 2.95 1.36
N PHE A 111 -0.26 2.70 0.96
CA PHE A 111 0.29 3.04 -0.34
C PHE A 111 0.84 1.77 -0.98
N ILE A 112 0.49 1.54 -2.24
CA ILE A 112 1.01 0.41 -3.01
C ILE A 112 1.66 0.97 -4.27
N GLY A 113 2.84 0.50 -4.59
CA GLY A 113 3.56 0.97 -5.76
C GLY A 113 4.56 -0.05 -6.30
N ILE A 114 5.11 0.30 -7.45
CA ILE A 114 6.16 -0.46 -8.13
C ILE A 114 7.32 0.49 -8.42
N GLY A 115 8.53 -0.06 -8.54
CA GLY A 115 9.71 0.70 -8.96
C GLY A 115 10.45 1.42 -7.83
N LYS A 116 11.29 2.39 -8.23
CA LYS A 116 12.28 3.05 -7.36
C LYS A 116 11.71 4.26 -6.60
N ASP A 117 10.76 4.97 -7.19
CA ASP A 117 10.14 6.17 -6.60
C ASP A 117 9.17 5.86 -5.46
N PHE A 118 9.02 4.59 -5.06
CA PHE A 118 8.09 4.16 -4.03
C PHE A 118 8.29 4.92 -2.72
N MET A 119 9.53 5.03 -2.22
CA MET A 119 9.81 5.67 -0.92
C MET A 119 9.55 7.17 -0.97
N ARG A 120 9.88 7.83 -2.08
CA ARG A 120 9.53 9.23 -2.35
C ARG A 120 8.02 9.46 -2.33
N ASN A 121 7.27 8.62 -3.04
CA ASN A 121 5.82 8.79 -3.14
C ASN A 121 5.13 8.45 -1.80
N LEU A 122 5.67 7.49 -1.05
CA LEU A 122 5.23 7.20 0.30
C LEU A 122 5.46 8.39 1.23
N SER A 123 6.60 9.08 1.14
CA SER A 123 6.89 10.23 2.00
C SER A 123 5.97 11.42 1.71
N LEU A 124 5.65 11.68 0.43
CA LEU A 124 4.66 12.69 0.05
C LEU A 124 3.28 12.36 0.66
N LEU A 125 2.83 11.11 0.51
CA LEU A 125 1.54 10.73 1.09
C LEU A 125 1.56 10.76 2.62
N ALA A 126 2.67 10.41 3.25
CA ALA A 126 2.84 10.50 4.70
C ALA A 126 2.79 11.95 5.20
N GLU A 127 3.39 12.88 4.45
CA GLU A 127 3.30 14.31 4.74
C GLU A 127 1.85 14.80 4.71
N GLU A 128 1.11 14.53 3.63
CA GLU A 128 -0.29 14.95 3.51
C GLU A 128 -1.20 14.28 4.56
N ARG A 129 -0.96 13.00 4.89
CA ARG A 129 -1.83 12.25 5.80
C ARG A 129 -1.54 12.51 7.27
N LEU A 130 -0.28 12.70 7.64
CA LEU A 130 0.19 12.70 9.03
C LEU A 130 0.91 13.98 9.43
N SER A 131 1.05 14.97 8.53
CA SER A 131 1.86 16.18 8.75
C SER A 131 3.26 15.83 9.20
N LEU A 132 3.89 14.87 8.51
CA LEU A 132 5.10 14.17 8.92
C LEU A 132 6.24 15.11 9.34
N SER A 133 6.41 16.22 8.62
CA SER A 133 7.38 17.29 8.89
C SER A 133 7.24 17.94 10.27
N LYS A 134 6.04 17.89 10.87
CA LYS A 134 5.68 18.49 12.17
C LYS A 134 5.62 17.45 13.30
N VAL A 135 5.76 16.16 12.99
CA VAL A 135 5.65 15.07 13.97
C VAL A 135 6.90 15.03 14.87
N LYS A 136 6.70 14.92 16.18
CA LYS A 136 7.79 14.88 17.16
C LYS A 136 8.61 13.57 17.09
N LYS A 137 7.94 12.45 16.83
CA LYS A 137 8.57 11.12 16.77
C LYS A 137 8.06 10.32 15.58
N VAL A 138 8.96 10.01 14.65
CA VAL A 138 8.66 9.13 13.52
C VAL A 138 9.34 7.79 13.75
N ILE A 139 8.57 6.71 13.70
CA ILE A 139 9.06 5.33 13.76
C ILE A 139 8.85 4.69 12.40
N PHE A 140 9.89 4.09 11.82
CA PHE A 140 9.80 3.41 10.54
C PHE A 140 10.20 1.94 10.69
N GLY A 141 9.29 1.02 10.38
CA GLY A 141 9.50 -0.43 10.39
C GLY A 141 9.78 -0.99 8.99
N GLY A 142 10.62 -2.01 8.90
CA GLY A 142 10.85 -2.76 7.64
C GLY A 142 11.79 -3.95 7.81
N ASP A 143 11.86 -4.80 6.80
CA ASP A 143 12.60 -6.08 6.79
C ASP A 143 14.14 -5.95 6.66
N GLY A 144 14.62 -4.73 6.42
CA GLY A 144 16.03 -4.41 6.29
C GLY A 144 16.58 -4.49 4.86
N ASP A 145 15.72 -4.62 3.85
CA ASP A 145 16.16 -4.52 2.46
C ASP A 145 16.84 -3.16 2.19
N SER A 146 17.82 -3.18 1.30
CA SER A 146 18.65 -2.05 0.88
C SER A 146 17.81 -0.84 0.44
N TRP A 147 16.73 -1.06 -0.31
CA TRP A 147 15.87 0.02 -0.79
C TRP A 147 15.02 0.65 0.33
N ILE A 148 14.70 -0.11 1.39
CA ILE A 148 14.01 0.42 2.58
C ILE A 148 14.99 1.26 3.38
N THR A 149 16.15 0.70 3.72
CA THR A 149 17.15 1.40 4.53
C THR A 149 17.69 2.66 3.85
N SER A 150 17.98 2.60 2.55
CA SER A 150 18.36 3.79 1.77
C SER A 150 17.19 4.78 1.66
N GLY A 151 15.98 4.29 1.38
CA GLY A 151 14.81 5.14 1.25
C GLY A 151 14.42 5.84 2.56
N ILE A 152 14.61 5.22 3.71
CA ILE A 152 14.42 5.86 5.02
C ILE A 152 15.43 6.99 5.18
N LYS A 153 16.70 6.75 4.84
CA LYS A 153 17.74 7.79 4.91
C LYS A 153 17.42 8.98 4.00
N ASP A 154 16.94 8.71 2.79
CA ASP A 154 16.70 9.74 1.77
C ASP A 154 15.41 10.54 2.01
N TYR A 155 14.34 9.89 2.49
CA TYR A 155 13.00 10.50 2.55
C TYR A 155 12.39 10.61 3.96
N PHE A 156 12.97 9.92 4.94
CA PHE A 156 12.48 9.85 6.32
C PHE A 156 13.63 10.07 7.31
N SER A 157 14.46 11.07 7.08
CA SER A 157 15.72 11.30 7.80
C SER A 157 15.56 11.51 9.32
N SER A 158 14.39 11.95 9.78
CA SER A 158 14.05 12.09 11.21
C SER A 158 13.54 10.80 11.86
N ALA A 159 13.33 9.74 11.08
CA ALA A 159 12.73 8.51 11.58
C ALA A 159 13.73 7.63 12.34
N THR A 160 13.26 7.04 13.43
CA THR A 160 13.94 5.92 14.08
C THR A 160 13.54 4.63 13.37
N TYR A 161 14.52 3.96 12.75
CA TYR A 161 14.32 2.69 12.09
C TYR A 161 14.22 1.52 13.09
N ILE A 162 13.25 0.64 12.88
CA ILE A 162 13.06 -0.62 13.63
C ILE A 162 13.04 -1.77 12.64
N LEU A 163 13.96 -2.73 12.80
CA LEU A 163 13.95 -3.97 12.04
C LEU A 163 12.72 -4.82 12.45
N ASP A 164 12.00 -5.33 11.46
CA ASP A 164 10.87 -6.21 11.72
C ASP A 164 11.32 -7.50 12.41
N LEU A 165 10.78 -7.71 13.62
CA LEU A 165 11.03 -8.88 14.43
C LEU A 165 10.61 -10.18 13.74
N TYR A 166 9.52 -10.17 12.95
CA TYR A 166 9.10 -11.37 12.23
C TYR A 166 10.18 -11.83 11.25
N HIS A 167 10.70 -10.90 10.44
CA HIS A 167 11.79 -11.17 9.50
C HIS A 167 13.09 -11.55 10.21
N LEU A 168 13.40 -10.91 11.34
CA LEU A 168 14.54 -11.28 12.18
C LEU A 168 14.43 -12.72 12.69
N TYR A 169 13.30 -13.09 13.29
CA TYR A 169 13.08 -14.45 13.79
C TYR A 169 13.04 -15.48 12.68
N LYS A 170 12.52 -15.13 11.51
CA LYS A 170 12.52 -16.01 10.34
C LYS A 170 13.96 -16.30 9.90
N LYS A 171 14.81 -15.28 9.80
CA LYS A 171 16.24 -15.44 9.46
C LYS A 171 17.03 -16.27 10.49
N PHE A 172 16.65 -16.25 11.77
CA PHE A 172 17.29 -17.09 12.78
C PHE A 172 16.89 -18.58 12.72
N LYS A 173 15.79 -18.92 12.04
CA LYS A 173 15.28 -20.29 11.94
C LYS A 173 15.65 -20.99 10.63
N GLU A 174 16.15 -20.25 9.65
CA GLU A 174 16.65 -20.74 8.35
C GLU A 174 18.16 -21.01 8.42
#